data_AF-A0A6P4FWL2-F1
#
_entry.id   AF-A0A6P4FWL2-F1
#
_cell.length_a   1.000
_cell.length_b   1.000
_cell.length_c   1.000
_cell.angle_alpha   90.00
_cell.angle_beta   90.00
_cell.angle_gamma   90.00
#
_symmetry.space_group_name_H-M   'P 1'
#
loop_
_entity.id
_entity.type
_entity.pdbx_description
1 polymer ?
#
loop_
_entity_poly.entity_id
_entity_poly.type
_entity_poly.pdbx_seq_one_letter_code
_entity_poly.pdbx_strand_id
1 'polypeptide(L)'
;MIDQQHKSSHHKSERIDHHHKSSRRSEKKRSDKPHKVKSHDPLKKQKKRALKKLRRKAANVNFPYQLFLYRQELKRSSTDFSYLRLSKAKIALTSHLIAKKMGSCSPMGTVDELKELSREVQFQKRLCHQVERLQQFRQLGLTEMILNGKKTTL
;
A
#
# COMPACT_ATOMS: atom_id res chain seq x y z
N MET A 1 33.38 8.25 64.21
CA MET A 1 34.45 9.16 63.75
C MET A 1 34.07 9.66 62.36
N ILE A 2 33.95 10.99 62.22
CA ILE A 2 33.98 11.81 60.99
C ILE A 2 32.73 11.65 60.10
N ASP A 3 31.68 12.47 60.23
CA ASP A 3 31.52 13.89 59.84
C ASP A 3 31.99 14.23 58.42
N GLN A 4 31.05 14.43 57.49
CA GLN A 4 31.07 15.67 56.71
C GLN A 4 29.70 16.04 56.13
N GLN A 5 29.20 17.17 56.64
CA GLN A 5 28.14 17.99 56.07
C GLN A 5 28.64 18.84 54.91
N HIS A 6 27.67 19.44 54.20
CA HIS A 6 27.62 20.76 53.53
C HIS A 6 27.16 20.63 52.06
N LYS A 7 26.33 21.51 51.50
CA LYS A 7 25.63 22.71 51.98
C LYS A 7 24.49 23.02 50.99
N SER A 8 23.47 23.69 51.50
CA SER A 8 22.37 24.34 50.79
C SER A 8 22.81 25.33 49.71
N SER A 9 21.94 25.59 48.73
CA SER A 9 21.73 26.95 48.23
C SER A 9 20.38 27.11 47.53
N HIS A 10 19.52 27.93 48.13
CA HIS A 10 18.30 28.53 47.59
C HIS A 10 18.64 29.83 46.86
N HIS A 11 18.02 30.09 45.69
CA HIS A 11 17.59 31.39 45.15
C HIS A 11 16.63 31.06 44.00
N LYS A 12 15.31 31.30 43.99
CA LYS A 12 14.44 32.46 44.25
C LYS A 12 14.64 33.63 43.27
N SER A 13 13.61 33.81 42.42
CA SER A 13 13.23 35.02 41.64
C SER A 13 14.21 35.41 40.51
N GLU A 14 13.82 35.91 39.33
CA GLU A 14 12.77 36.89 39.03
C GLU A 14 12.21 36.70 37.60
N ARG A 15 10.94 37.09 37.43
CA ARG A 15 10.34 37.46 36.13
C ARG A 15 10.91 38.80 35.70
N ILE A 16 11.32 38.95 34.44
CA ILE A 16 11.37 40.25 33.78
C ILE A 16 10.84 40.10 32.34
N ASP A 17 9.64 40.64 32.15
CA ASP A 17 9.03 40.98 30.86
C ASP A 17 9.79 42.18 30.25
N HIS A 18 10.21 42.07 28.99
CA HIS A 18 10.60 43.25 28.20
C HIS A 18 9.76 43.37 26.93
N HIS A 19 8.69 44.14 27.08
CA HIS A 19 8.06 44.91 26.04
C HIS A 19 9.07 45.90 25.42
N HIS A 20 9.35 45.76 24.12
CA HIS A 20 9.81 46.90 23.31
C HIS A 20 8.75 47.24 22.26
N LYS A 21 7.89 48.20 22.62
CA LYS A 21 7.18 49.08 21.69
C LYS A 21 8.20 50.09 21.16
N SER A 22 8.53 50.06 19.87
CA SER A 22 9.09 51.23 19.20
C SER A 22 8.02 51.87 18.31
N SER A 23 7.57 53.04 18.75
CA SER A 23 6.77 53.98 17.99
C SER A 23 7.63 54.65 16.92
N ARG A 24 7.25 54.55 15.65
CA ARG A 24 7.58 55.54 14.61
C ARG A 24 6.36 55.74 13.69
N ARG A 25 5.64 56.84 13.93
CA ARG A 25 4.97 57.66 12.90
C ARG A 25 6.05 58.01 11.85
N SER A 26 5.84 58.13 10.54
CA SER A 26 4.69 58.39 9.69
C SER A 26 5.21 58.33 8.25
N GLU A 27 4.50 57.70 7.32
CA GLU A 27 4.45 58.18 5.92
C GLU A 27 3.32 57.48 5.16
N LYS A 28 2.34 58.27 4.76
CA LYS A 28 1.10 57.87 4.11
C LYS A 28 1.35 57.80 2.60
N LYS A 29 1.97 56.73 2.11
CA LYS A 29 1.98 56.40 0.68
C LYS A 29 0.70 55.65 0.33
N ARG A 30 -0.23 56.35 -0.34
CA ARG A 30 -1.38 55.74 -1.01
C ARG A 30 -0.85 54.89 -2.16
N SER A 31 -0.67 53.59 -1.91
CA SER A 31 -0.54 52.59 -2.97
C SER A 31 -1.92 52.02 -3.24
N ASP A 32 -2.46 52.27 -4.42
CA ASP A 32 -3.67 51.63 -4.92
C ASP A 32 -3.53 50.11 -4.83
N LYS A 33 -4.27 49.51 -3.89
CA LYS A 33 -4.38 48.06 -3.80
C LYS A 33 -5.45 47.64 -4.80
N PRO A 34 -5.15 46.84 -5.84
CA PRO A 34 -6.21 46.28 -6.66
C PRO A 34 -7.10 45.42 -5.75
N HIS A 35 -8.41 45.68 -5.80
CA HIS A 35 -9.40 44.86 -5.12
C HIS A 35 -9.21 43.40 -5.55
N LYS A 36 -8.60 42.59 -4.67
CA LYS A 36 -8.55 41.14 -4.83
C LYS A 36 -9.97 40.63 -4.65
N VAL A 37 -10.72 40.57 -5.75
CA VAL A 37 -12.00 39.88 -5.84
C VAL A 37 -11.73 38.46 -5.35
N LYS A 38 -12.19 38.15 -4.12
CA LYS A 38 -12.16 36.79 -3.59
C LYS A 38 -13.17 36.01 -4.42
N SER A 39 -12.74 35.47 -5.55
CA SER A 39 -13.47 34.43 -6.25
C SER A 39 -13.75 33.31 -5.25
N HIS A 40 -15.00 33.25 -4.79
CA HIS A 40 -15.50 32.22 -3.91
C HIS A 40 -15.62 30.95 -4.75
N ASP A 41 -14.48 30.29 -4.93
CA ASP A 41 -14.42 28.98 -5.58
C ASP A 41 -14.99 27.93 -4.60
N PRO A 42 -16.18 27.38 -4.87
CA PRO A 42 -16.81 26.39 -4.00
C PRO A 42 -15.94 25.13 -3.85
N LEU A 43 -15.09 24.77 -4.83
CA LEU A 43 -14.16 23.66 -4.72
C LEU A 43 -13.11 23.90 -3.64
N LYS A 44 -12.57 25.12 -3.52
CA LYS A 44 -11.59 25.46 -2.47
C LYS A 44 -12.19 25.35 -1.08
N LYS A 45 -13.46 25.74 -0.92
CA LYS A 45 -14.20 25.61 0.35
C LYS A 45 -14.49 24.15 0.69
N GLN A 46 -14.83 23.33 -0.30
CA GLN A 46 -15.08 21.90 -0.14
C GLN A 46 -13.79 21.14 0.21
N LYS A 47 -12.67 21.43 -0.47
CA LYS A 47 -11.34 20.88 -0.15
C LYS A 47 -10.89 21.23 1.27
N LYS A 48 -11.07 22.49 1.71
CA LYS A 48 -10.78 22.89 3.10
C LYS A 48 -11.63 22.16 4.12
N ARG A 49 -12.93 21.93 3.83
CA ARG A 49 -13.83 21.17 4.71
C ARG A 49 -13.44 19.70 4.78
N ALA A 50 -13.08 19.07 3.67
CA ALA A 50 -12.60 17.69 3.63
C ALA A 50 -11.29 17.53 4.42
N LEU A 51 -10.33 18.44 4.22
CA LEU A 51 -9.06 18.44 4.95
C LEU A 51 -9.25 18.63 6.46
N LYS A 52 -10.20 19.49 6.87
CA LYS A 52 -10.56 19.68 8.29
C LYS A 52 -11.23 18.43 8.89
N LYS A 53 -12.07 17.73 8.12
CA LYS A 53 -12.68 16.45 8.54
C LYS A 53 -11.62 15.34 8.69
N LEU A 54 -10.65 15.28 7.78
CA LEU A 54 -9.54 14.31 7.85
C LEU A 54 -8.66 14.56 9.08
N ARG A 55 -8.30 15.83 9.34
CA ARG A 55 -7.52 16.25 10.52
C ARG A 55 -8.21 15.93 11.85
N ARG A 56 -9.54 16.05 11.91
CA ARG A 56 -10.31 15.70 13.13
C ARG A 56 -10.37 14.20 13.38
N LYS A 57 -10.41 13.37 12.32
CA LYS A 57 -10.29 11.92 12.47
C LYS A 57 -8.86 11.50 12.86
N ALA A 58 -7.84 12.23 12.41
CA ALA A 58 -6.43 11.93 12.67
C ALA A 58 -6.01 12.07 14.16
N ALA A 59 -6.77 12.79 14.99
CA ALA A 59 -6.40 13.03 16.39
C ALA A 59 -6.36 11.75 17.26
N ASN A 60 -7.10 10.71 16.88
CA ASN A 60 -7.12 9.39 17.55
C ASN A 60 -6.54 8.28 16.66
N VAL A 61 -5.89 8.64 15.56
CA VAL A 61 -5.30 7.67 14.65
C VAL A 61 -3.90 7.32 15.15
N ASN A 62 -3.70 6.06 15.50
CA ASN A 62 -2.37 5.51 15.67
C ASN A 62 -1.65 5.54 14.31
N PHE A 63 -0.88 6.61 14.09
CA PHE A 63 -0.18 6.86 12.83
C PHE A 63 0.75 5.70 12.42
N PRO A 64 1.55 5.10 13.33
CA PRO A 64 2.29 3.87 13.05
C PRO A 64 1.40 2.73 12.53
N TYR A 65 0.29 2.46 13.20
CA TYR A 65 -0.62 1.38 12.82
C TYR A 65 -1.32 1.64 11.49
N GLN A 66 -1.76 2.88 11.25
CA GLN A 66 -2.38 3.24 9.97
C GLN A 66 -1.37 3.18 8.81
N LEU A 67 -0.11 3.56 9.05
CA LEU A 67 0.96 3.41 8.07
C LEU A 67 1.27 1.92 7.81
N PHE A 68 1.25 1.08 8.84
CA PHE A 68 1.37 -0.37 8.70
C PHE A 68 0.23 -0.92 7.83
N LEU A 69 -1.03 -0.62 8.15
CA LEU A 69 -2.19 -1.06 7.37
C LEU A 69 -2.10 -0.60 5.92
N TYR A 70 -1.71 0.65 5.68
CA TYR A 70 -1.52 1.18 4.33
C TYR A 70 -0.42 0.44 3.57
N ARG A 71 0.72 0.17 4.20
CA ARG A 71 1.79 -0.63 3.58
C ARG A 71 1.34 -2.06 3.27
N GLN A 72 0.54 -2.67 4.14
CA GLN A 72 -0.02 -4.00 3.89
C GLN A 72 -1.04 -3.97 2.75
N GLU A 73 -1.87 -2.94 2.68
CA GLU A 73 -2.83 -2.75 1.59
C GLU A 73 -2.13 -2.49 0.25
N LEU A 74 -1.06 -1.71 0.23
CA LEU A 74 -0.24 -1.52 -0.97
C LEU A 74 0.43 -2.82 -1.43
N LYS A 75 0.90 -3.65 -0.49
CA LYS A 75 1.36 -5.00 -0.83
C LYS A 75 0.21 -5.83 -1.40
N ARG A 76 -1.01 -5.68 -0.87
CA ARG A 76 -2.21 -6.39 -1.34
C ARG A 76 -2.66 -5.97 -2.74
N SER A 77 -2.58 -4.68 -3.08
CA SER A 77 -2.94 -4.15 -4.41
C SER A 77 -1.86 -4.38 -5.46
N SER A 78 -0.57 -4.37 -5.06
CA SER A 78 0.49 -4.93 -5.90
C SER A 78 0.37 -6.45 -6.05
N THR A 79 -0.52 -7.08 -5.26
CA THR A 79 -0.88 -8.49 -5.40
C THR A 79 -2.24 -8.69 -6.09
N ASP A 80 -2.52 -7.96 -7.17
CA ASP A 80 -3.50 -8.36 -8.19
C ASP A 80 -3.03 -9.63 -8.95
N PHE A 81 -2.54 -10.60 -8.18
CA PHE A 81 -1.95 -11.90 -8.51
C PHE A 81 -3.04 -12.96 -8.62
N SER A 82 -4.23 -12.58 -9.06
CA SER A 82 -5.34 -13.53 -9.23
C SER A 82 -4.90 -14.66 -10.15
N TYR A 83 -4.39 -14.31 -11.34
CA TYR A 83 -4.09 -15.30 -12.36
C TYR A 83 -2.88 -16.16 -12.03
N LEU A 84 -1.75 -15.55 -11.63
CA LEU A 84 -0.52 -16.31 -11.37
C LEU A 84 -0.68 -17.23 -10.16
N ARG A 85 -1.31 -16.74 -9.08
CA ARG A 85 -1.59 -17.54 -7.88
C ARG A 85 -2.58 -18.66 -8.18
N LEU A 86 -3.67 -18.36 -8.88
CA LEU A 86 -4.65 -19.35 -9.30
C LEU A 86 -4.05 -20.40 -10.22
N SER A 87 -3.18 -20.00 -11.15
CA SER A 87 -2.53 -20.91 -12.09
C SER A 87 -1.55 -21.84 -11.38
N LYS A 88 -0.78 -21.33 -10.41
CA LYS A 88 0.07 -22.18 -9.55
C LYS A 88 -0.76 -23.18 -8.74
N ALA A 89 -1.90 -22.74 -8.17
CA ALA A 89 -2.81 -23.63 -7.45
C ALA A 89 -3.40 -24.71 -8.37
N LYS A 90 -3.83 -24.35 -9.59
CA LYS A 90 -4.30 -25.30 -10.60
C LYS A 90 -3.23 -26.34 -10.94
N ILE A 91 -1.98 -25.92 -11.18
CA ILE A 91 -0.87 -26.84 -11.43
C ILE A 91 -0.69 -27.82 -10.26
N ALA A 92 -0.68 -27.33 -9.03
CA ALA A 92 -0.51 -28.17 -7.84
C ALA A 92 -1.64 -29.21 -7.69
N LEU A 93 -2.90 -28.77 -7.87
CA LEU A 93 -4.06 -29.65 -7.81
C LEU A 93 -4.02 -30.71 -8.93
N THR A 94 -3.73 -30.32 -10.17
CA THR A 94 -3.61 -31.26 -11.29
C THR A 94 -2.47 -32.24 -11.08
N SER A 95 -1.32 -31.80 -10.56
CA SER A 95 -0.19 -32.69 -10.22
C SER A 95 -0.61 -33.76 -9.21
N HIS A 96 -1.35 -33.35 -8.17
CA HIS A 96 -1.85 -34.28 -7.16
C HIS A 96 -2.86 -35.28 -7.73
N LEU A 97 -3.77 -34.82 -8.60
CA LEU A 97 -4.74 -35.69 -9.27
C LEU A 97 -4.06 -36.71 -10.19
N ILE A 98 -3.07 -36.28 -10.98
CA ILE A 98 -2.27 -37.16 -11.83
C ILE A 98 -1.55 -38.20 -10.98
N ALA A 99 -0.87 -37.79 -9.89
CA ALA A 99 -0.17 -38.71 -9.01
C ALA A 99 -1.12 -39.72 -8.36
N LYS A 100 -2.30 -39.28 -7.92
CA LYS A 100 -3.34 -40.16 -7.38
C LYS A 100 -3.82 -41.17 -8.43
N LYS A 101 -4.12 -40.71 -9.64
CA LYS A 101 -4.58 -41.58 -10.73
C LYS A 101 -3.51 -42.57 -11.17
N MET A 102 -2.25 -42.15 -11.24
CA MET A 102 -1.11 -43.03 -11.52
C MET A 102 -0.92 -44.10 -10.45
N GLY A 103 -1.09 -43.75 -9.17
CA GLY A 103 -0.97 -44.70 -8.06
C GLY A 103 -2.12 -45.69 -7.96
N SER A 104 -3.32 -45.32 -8.43
CA SER A 104 -4.49 -46.21 -8.49
C SER A 104 -4.63 -46.93 -9.83
N CYS A 105 -3.79 -46.63 -10.82
CA CYS A 105 -3.91 -47.17 -12.17
C CYS A 105 -3.55 -48.66 -12.14
N SER A 106 -4.54 -49.52 -12.33
CA SER A 106 -4.29 -50.94 -12.50
C SER A 106 -3.63 -51.19 -13.87
N PRO A 107 -2.84 -52.25 -14.04
CA PRO A 107 -2.28 -52.63 -15.36
C PRO A 107 -3.36 -52.87 -16.44
N MET A 108 -4.62 -53.06 -16.03
CA MET A 108 -5.79 -53.23 -16.89
C MET A 108 -6.69 -51.99 -16.90
N GLY A 109 -6.12 -50.80 -16.67
CA GLY A 109 -6.84 -49.53 -16.77
C GLY A 109 -7.46 -49.33 -18.16
N THR A 110 -8.65 -48.73 -18.21
CA THR A 110 -9.34 -48.52 -19.48
C THR A 110 -8.56 -47.54 -20.38
N VAL A 111 -8.69 -47.70 -21.69
CA VAL A 111 -8.06 -46.78 -22.67
C VAL A 111 -8.54 -45.34 -22.45
N ASP A 112 -9.76 -45.15 -21.98
CA ASP A 112 -10.33 -43.83 -21.74
C ASP A 112 -9.75 -43.14 -20.50
N GLU A 113 -9.45 -43.88 -19.43
CA GLU A 113 -8.69 -43.37 -18.28
C GLU A 113 -7.30 -42.90 -18.71
N LEU A 114 -6.63 -43.66 -19.58
CA LEU A 114 -5.30 -43.28 -20.09
C LEU A 114 -5.37 -42.01 -20.96
N LYS A 115 -6.39 -41.87 -21.80
CA LYS A 115 -6.63 -40.62 -22.56
C LYS A 115 -6.93 -39.44 -21.63
N GLU A 116 -7.68 -39.67 -20.57
CA GLU A 116 -8.01 -38.64 -19.59
C GLU A 116 -6.74 -38.14 -18.89
N LEU A 117 -5.90 -39.06 -18.42
CA LEU A 117 -4.62 -38.77 -17.80
C LEU A 117 -3.68 -38.05 -18.76
N SER A 118 -3.60 -38.49 -20.01
CA SER A 118 -2.79 -37.83 -21.04
C SER A 118 -3.21 -36.37 -21.24
N ARG A 119 -4.52 -36.10 -21.30
CA ARG A 119 -5.05 -34.73 -21.36
C ARG A 119 -4.64 -33.90 -20.14
N GLU A 120 -4.70 -34.47 -18.94
CA GLU A 120 -4.36 -33.78 -17.69
C GLU A 120 -2.86 -33.41 -17.65
N VAL A 121 -1.99 -34.34 -18.06
CA VAL A 121 -0.54 -34.10 -18.18
C VAL A 121 -0.23 -33.01 -19.21
N GLN A 122 -0.86 -33.08 -20.38
CA GLN A 122 -0.69 -32.05 -21.42
C GLN A 122 -1.19 -30.68 -20.96
N PHE A 123 -2.34 -30.64 -20.28
CA PHE A 123 -2.87 -29.42 -19.70
C PHE A 123 -1.88 -28.80 -18.70
N GLN A 124 -1.36 -29.61 -17.77
CA GLN A 124 -0.37 -29.15 -16.80
C GLN A 124 0.87 -28.57 -17.50
N LYS A 125 1.42 -29.26 -18.51
CA LYS A 125 2.59 -28.78 -19.26
C LYS A 125 2.35 -27.41 -19.90
N ARG A 126 1.19 -27.24 -20.56
CA ARG A 126 0.81 -25.95 -21.18
C ARG A 126 0.65 -24.85 -20.13
N LEU A 127 0.05 -25.17 -19.00
CA LEU A 127 -0.19 -24.20 -17.92
C LEU A 127 1.12 -23.79 -17.23
N CYS A 128 2.06 -24.72 -17.00
CA CYS A 128 3.40 -24.42 -16.48
C CYS A 128 4.14 -23.43 -17.40
N HIS A 129 4.15 -23.70 -18.72
CA HIS A 129 4.77 -22.81 -19.70
C HIS A 129 4.16 -21.41 -19.70
N GLN A 130 2.83 -21.32 -19.56
CA GLN A 130 2.16 -20.02 -19.41
C GLN A 130 2.67 -19.31 -18.15
N VAL A 131 2.66 -19.98 -17.00
CA VAL A 131 3.12 -19.42 -15.71
C VAL A 131 4.57 -18.96 -15.76
N GLU A 132 5.48 -19.71 -16.39
CA GLU A 132 6.87 -19.29 -16.56
C GLU A 132 6.99 -17.99 -17.36
N ARG A 133 6.31 -17.91 -18.52
CA ARG A 133 6.27 -16.67 -19.30
C ARG A 133 5.73 -15.50 -18.49
N LEU A 134 4.66 -15.72 -17.71
CA LEU A 134 4.10 -14.70 -16.83
C LEU A 134 5.10 -14.22 -15.78
N GLN A 135 5.89 -15.13 -15.22
CA GLN A 135 6.94 -14.77 -14.27
C GLN A 135 8.04 -13.95 -14.93
N GLN A 136 8.41 -14.25 -16.18
CA GLN A 136 9.37 -13.45 -16.95
C GLN A 136 8.84 -12.04 -17.21
N PHE A 137 7.58 -11.90 -17.65
CA PHE A 137 6.94 -10.59 -17.83
C PHE A 137 6.97 -9.76 -16.55
N ARG A 138 6.65 -10.39 -15.42
CA ARG A 138 6.73 -9.74 -14.11
C ARG A 138 8.15 -9.29 -13.77
N GLN A 139 9.17 -10.11 -14.04
CA GLN A 139 10.57 -9.74 -13.79
C GLN A 139 11.00 -8.54 -14.63
N LEU A 140 10.43 -8.38 -15.82
CA LEU A 140 10.66 -7.24 -16.72
C LEU A 140 9.82 -6.01 -16.35
N GLY A 141 8.98 -6.07 -15.31
CA GLY A 141 8.10 -4.97 -14.91
C GLY A 141 6.88 -4.77 -15.83
N LEU A 142 6.57 -5.73 -16.69
CA LEU A 142 5.42 -5.71 -17.58
C LEU A 142 4.20 -6.26 -16.84
N THR A 143 3.34 -5.35 -16.37
CA THR A 143 2.16 -5.71 -15.55
C THR A 143 0.90 -5.92 -16.36
N GLU A 144 0.87 -5.53 -17.63
CA GLU A 144 -0.31 -5.62 -18.50
C GLU A 144 -0.07 -6.59 -19.65
N MET A 145 -1.04 -7.47 -19.91
CA MET A 145 -0.97 -8.40 -21.04
C MET A 145 -2.32 -8.86 -21.53
N ILE A 146 -2.35 -9.38 -22.75
CA ILE A 146 -3.56 -9.92 -23.37
C ILE A 146 -3.52 -11.45 -23.27
N LEU A 147 -4.35 -12.02 -22.40
CA LEU A 147 -4.57 -13.46 -22.29
C LEU A 147 -5.93 -13.79 -22.91
N ASN A 148 -5.94 -14.67 -23.92
CA ASN A 148 -7.16 -15.13 -24.61
C ASN A 148 -8.06 -13.97 -25.09
N GLY A 149 -7.45 -12.90 -25.63
CA GLY A 149 -8.16 -11.70 -26.09
C GLY A 149 -8.63 -10.74 -24.99
N LYS A 150 -8.35 -11.04 -23.71
CA LYS A 150 -8.73 -10.18 -22.57
C LYS A 150 -7.50 -9.53 -21.94
N LYS A 151 -7.56 -8.21 -21.74
CA LYS A 151 -6.55 -7.49 -20.96
C LYS A 151 -6.57 -8.00 -19.52
N THR A 152 -5.42 -8.43 -19.04
CA THR A 152 -5.22 -9.02 -17.72
C THR A 152 -3.99 -8.38 -17.11
N THR A 153 -4.16 -7.86 -15.90
CA THR A 153 -3.06 -7.34 -15.08
C THR A 153 -2.42 -8.49 -14.29
N LEU A 154 -1.09 -8.49 -14.18
CA LEU A 154 -0.27 -9.54 -13.55
C LEU A 154 -0.05 -9.36 -12.05
#